data_AF-A0A7S1U992-F1
#
_entry.id   AF-A0A7S1U992-F1
#
_cell.length_a   1.000
_cell.length_b   1.000
_cell.length_c   1.000
_cell.angle_alpha   90.00
_cell.angle_beta   90.00
_cell.angle_gamma   90.00
#
_symmetry.space_group_name_H-M   'P 1'
#
loop_
_entity.id
_entity.type
_entity.pdbx_description
1 polymer ?
#
loop_
_entity_poly.entity_id
_entity_poly.type
_entity_poly.pdbx_seq_one_letter_code
_entity_poly.pdbx_strand_id
1 'polypeptide(L)'
;MGARRVAQAASLGLVALGVALALFPSRRQQAFRYLWDGNAEQRATQRKLRSAAAAIQRLEDRLKAALGDWEAARGRGNLGASLRPMFAQIDSEARKVELYLDSIATLEDEDRAERRRLNDRLNEFFETMESIERQLW
;
A
#
# COMPACT_ATOMS: atom_id res chain seq x y z
N MET A 1 -58.52 -2.71 -2.44
CA MET A 1 -58.33 -2.07 -1.11
C MET A 1 -57.06 -2.60 -0.42
N GLY A 2 -55.87 -2.45 -1.02
CA GLY A 2 -54.63 -3.10 -0.52
C GLY A 2 -53.43 -2.18 -0.24
N ALA A 3 -53.46 -0.92 -0.66
CA ALA A 3 -52.26 -0.05 -0.62
C ALA A 3 -52.08 0.76 0.68
N ARG A 4 -53.11 0.86 1.54
CA ARG A 4 -53.05 1.72 2.75
C ARG A 4 -52.35 1.09 3.96
N ARG A 5 -52.16 -0.23 4.01
CA ARG A 5 -51.57 -0.89 5.19
C ARG A 5 -50.03 -0.99 5.16
N VAL A 6 -49.40 -0.86 3.99
CA VAL A 6 -47.94 -1.01 3.86
C VAL A 6 -47.20 0.29 4.24
N ALA A 7 -47.80 1.45 4.01
CA ALA A 7 -47.21 2.75 4.37
C ALA A 7 -47.12 2.97 5.90
N GLN A 8 -47.96 2.30 6.70
CA GLN A 8 -48.01 2.47 8.15
C GLN A 8 -46.97 1.61 8.90
N ALA A 9 -46.54 0.49 8.31
CA ALA A 9 -45.50 -0.37 8.89
C ALA A 9 -44.09 0.22 8.71
N ALA A 10 -43.82 0.86 7.57
CA ALA A 10 -42.53 1.49 7.29
C ALA A 10 -42.27 2.74 8.14
N SER A 11 -43.33 3.47 8.51
CA SER A 11 -43.23 4.68 9.34
C SER A 11 -43.00 4.35 10.83
N LEU A 12 -43.46 3.20 11.32
CA LEU A 12 -43.18 2.75 12.69
C LEU A 12 -41.73 2.24 12.87
N GLY A 13 -41.15 1.60 11.84
CA GLY A 13 -39.75 1.14 11.89
C GLY A 13 -38.74 2.29 11.94
N LEU A 14 -38.99 3.38 11.21
CA LEU A 14 -38.15 4.58 11.21
C LEU A 14 -38.24 5.37 12.52
N VAL A 15 -39.43 5.44 13.12
CA VAL A 15 -39.63 6.06 14.43
C VAL A 15 -38.99 5.21 15.53
N ALA A 16 -39.11 3.87 15.48
CA ALA A 16 -38.45 2.99 16.44
C ALA A 16 -36.91 3.08 16.37
N LEU A 17 -36.35 3.21 15.16
CA LEU A 17 -34.90 3.44 14.98
C LEU A 17 -34.49 4.81 15.52
N GLY A 18 -35.28 5.86 15.26
CA GLY A 18 -35.05 7.22 15.78
C GLY A 18 -35.15 7.31 17.31
N VAL A 19 -36.09 6.60 17.92
CA VAL A 19 -36.29 6.55 19.39
C VAL A 19 -35.21 5.71 20.09
N ALA A 20 -34.82 4.56 19.53
CA ALA A 20 -33.70 3.76 20.04
C ALA A 20 -32.38 4.54 20.01
N LEU A 21 -32.18 5.35 18.97
CA LEU A 21 -31.03 6.22 18.83
C LEU A 21 -31.04 7.44 19.79
N ALA A 22 -32.22 7.87 20.25
CA ALA A 22 -32.36 8.95 21.23
C ALA A 22 -32.21 8.48 22.69
N LEU A 23 -32.58 7.22 22.98
CA LEU A 23 -32.56 6.64 24.33
C LEU A 23 -31.17 6.14 24.78
N PHE A 24 -30.22 5.93 23.87
CA PHE A 24 -28.88 5.43 24.19
C PHE A 24 -27.75 6.33 23.66
N PRO A 25 -27.62 7.59 24.14
CA PRO A 25 -26.60 8.53 23.69
C PRO A 25 -25.16 8.01 23.90
N SER A 26 -24.94 7.23 24.95
CA SER A 26 -23.63 6.65 25.30
C SER A 26 -23.17 5.58 24.30
N ARG A 27 -24.10 4.80 23.72
CA ARG A 27 -23.79 3.79 22.69
C ARG A 27 -23.55 4.40 21.31
N ARG A 28 -24.20 5.54 20.99
CA ARG A 28 -23.89 6.34 19.79
C ARG A 28 -22.47 6.88 19.82
N GLN A 29 -22.02 7.43 20.95
CA GLN A 29 -20.66 7.97 21.07
C GLN A 29 -19.60 6.86 20.93
N GLN A 30 -19.84 5.69 21.50
CA GLN A 30 -18.92 4.54 21.36
C GLN A 30 -18.90 4.02 19.92
N ALA A 31 -20.05 3.75 19.30
CA ALA A 31 -20.11 3.27 17.91
C ALA A 31 -19.48 4.27 16.93
N PHE A 32 -19.70 5.57 17.12
CA PHE A 32 -19.09 6.61 16.28
C PHE A 32 -17.57 6.68 16.48
N ARG A 33 -17.09 6.49 17.72
CA ARG A 33 -15.65 6.48 18.04
C ARG A 33 -14.96 5.24 17.48
N TYR A 34 -15.59 4.07 17.54
CA TYR A 34 -15.08 2.84 16.90
C TYR A 34 -15.01 2.96 15.36
N LEU A 35 -16.03 3.54 14.73
CA LEU A 35 -16.03 3.77 13.28
C LEU A 35 -15.03 4.86 12.85
N TRP A 36 -14.83 5.88 13.69
CA TRP A 36 -13.90 6.97 13.40
C TRP A 36 -12.45 6.57 13.61
N ASP A 37 -12.14 5.88 14.71
CA ASP A 37 -10.79 5.42 15.05
C ASP A 37 -10.34 4.30 14.10
N GLY A 38 -11.23 3.36 13.75
CA GLY A 38 -10.93 2.33 12.73
C GLY A 38 -10.64 2.95 11.35
N ASN A 39 -11.35 4.01 10.97
CA ASN A 39 -11.13 4.72 9.71
C ASN A 39 -9.84 5.57 9.74
N ALA A 40 -9.42 6.07 10.91
CA ALA A 40 -8.15 6.79 11.06
C ALA A 40 -6.94 5.84 10.93
N GLU A 41 -7.03 4.64 11.52
CA GLU A 41 -6.01 3.60 11.42
C GLU A 41 -5.91 3.04 10.00
N GLN A 42 -7.04 2.74 9.35
CA GLN A 42 -7.10 2.31 7.95
C GLN A 42 -6.48 3.37 7.01
N ARG A 43 -6.80 4.65 7.20
CA ARG A 43 -6.17 5.75 6.44
C ARG A 43 -4.67 5.87 6.71
N ALA A 44 -4.19 5.50 7.89
CA ALA A 44 -2.76 5.47 8.17
C ALA A 44 -2.08 4.31 7.42
N THR A 45 -2.65 3.11 7.43
CA THR A 45 -2.14 1.94 6.71
C THR A 45 -2.10 2.18 5.20
N GLN A 46 -3.18 2.68 4.60
CA GLN A 46 -3.19 3.00 3.17
C GLN A 46 -2.16 4.07 2.78
N ARG A 47 -1.91 5.06 3.64
CA ARG A 47 -0.84 6.04 3.40
C ARG A 47 0.54 5.38 3.42
N LYS A 48 0.76 4.46 4.34
CA LYS A 48 2.02 3.69 4.41
C LYS A 48 2.22 2.84 3.15
N LEU A 49 1.19 2.12 2.70
CA LEU A 49 1.21 1.31 1.48
C LEU A 49 1.47 2.16 0.23
N ARG A 50 0.79 3.31 0.10
CA ARG A 50 1.05 4.26 -1.00
C ARG A 50 2.49 4.78 -0.99
N SER A 51 3.03 5.05 0.21
CA SER A 51 4.43 5.48 0.35
C SER A 51 5.41 4.38 -0.04
N ALA A 52 5.12 3.11 0.29
CA ALA A 52 5.94 1.98 -0.12
C ALA A 52 5.89 1.78 -1.63
N ALA A 53 4.70 1.82 -2.24
CA ALA A 53 4.53 1.74 -3.69
C ALA A 53 5.32 2.83 -4.43
N ALA A 54 5.28 4.07 -3.93
CA ALA A 54 6.06 5.17 -4.50
C ALA A 54 7.58 4.97 -4.32
N ALA A 55 8.01 4.34 -3.21
CA ALA A 55 9.42 4.03 -3.00
C ALA A 55 9.91 2.95 -3.97
N ILE A 56 9.15 1.87 -4.18
CA ILE A 56 9.44 0.83 -5.18
C ILE A 56 9.54 1.45 -6.57
N GLN A 57 8.58 2.29 -6.98
CA GLN A 57 8.61 2.94 -8.28
C GLN A 57 9.90 3.77 -8.48
N ARG A 58 10.32 4.52 -7.46
CA ARG A 58 11.57 5.30 -7.55
C ARG A 58 12.81 4.41 -7.68
N LEU A 59 12.82 3.23 -7.06
CA LEU A 59 13.92 2.27 -7.21
C LEU A 59 13.97 1.72 -8.63
N GLU A 60 12.83 1.33 -9.20
CA GLU A 60 12.72 0.89 -10.58
C GLU A 60 13.17 1.96 -11.57
N ASP A 61 12.72 3.21 -11.39
CA ASP A 61 13.10 4.33 -12.25
C ASP A 61 14.60 4.60 -12.20
N ARG A 62 15.20 4.53 -11.00
CA ARG A 62 16.65 4.68 -10.81
C ARG A 62 17.44 3.55 -11.46
N LEU A 63 16.98 2.31 -11.31
CA LEU A 63 17.60 1.17 -11.98
C LEU A 63 17.54 1.33 -13.49
N LYS A 64 16.38 1.68 -14.03
CA LYS A 64 16.20 1.92 -15.46
C LYS A 64 17.10 3.05 -15.98
N ALA A 65 17.24 4.14 -15.22
CA ALA A 65 18.13 5.23 -15.58
C ALA A 65 19.60 4.76 -15.61
N ALA A 66 20.05 4.04 -14.57
CA ALA A 66 21.41 3.52 -14.49
C ALA A 66 21.73 2.55 -15.65
N LEU A 67 20.77 1.71 -16.03
CA LEU A 67 20.88 0.81 -17.18
C LEU A 67 20.90 1.57 -18.52
N GLY A 68 20.04 2.58 -18.68
CA GLY A 68 20.03 3.41 -19.89
C GLY A 68 21.36 4.14 -20.10
N ASP A 69 21.92 4.71 -19.03
CA ASP A 69 23.24 5.35 -19.05
C ASP A 69 24.35 4.34 -19.39
N TRP A 70 24.24 3.11 -18.88
CA TRP A 70 25.16 2.02 -19.23
C TRP A 70 25.07 1.64 -20.71
N GLU A 71 23.86 1.42 -21.23
CA GLU A 71 23.66 1.06 -22.65
C GLU A 71 24.18 2.16 -23.57
N ALA A 72 23.94 3.44 -23.24
CA ALA A 72 24.45 4.57 -24.01
C ALA A 72 25.98 4.70 -23.97
N ALA A 73 26.61 4.21 -22.90
CA ALA A 73 28.06 4.25 -22.75
C ALA A 73 28.76 2.93 -23.17
N ARG A 74 27.99 1.86 -23.40
CA ARG A 74 28.44 0.52 -23.80
C ARG A 74 29.40 0.62 -24.99
N GLY A 75 30.64 0.15 -24.81
CA GLY A 75 31.73 0.21 -25.81
C GLY A 75 32.83 1.24 -25.51
N ARG A 76 32.70 2.09 -24.48
CA ARG A 76 33.72 3.12 -24.14
C ARG A 76 34.74 2.71 -23.07
N GLY A 77 34.71 1.46 -22.60
CA GLY A 77 35.67 0.90 -21.65
C GLY A 77 35.51 1.45 -20.22
N ASN A 78 35.28 0.56 -19.25
CA ASN A 78 35.30 0.80 -17.79
C ASN A 78 33.99 1.22 -17.06
N LEU A 79 32.79 0.94 -17.60
CA LEU A 79 31.52 1.28 -16.94
C LEU A 79 31.11 0.36 -15.78
N GLY A 80 31.57 -0.90 -15.77
CA GLY A 80 31.21 -1.86 -14.73
C GLY A 80 31.66 -1.42 -13.33
N ALA A 81 32.79 -0.71 -13.24
CA ALA A 81 33.28 -0.13 -11.98
C ALA A 81 32.43 1.06 -11.51
N SER A 82 31.88 1.84 -12.44
CA SER A 82 31.06 3.02 -12.13
C SER A 82 29.64 2.65 -11.68
N LEU A 83 29.10 1.54 -12.17
CA LEU A 83 27.75 1.08 -11.84
C LEU A 83 27.67 0.34 -10.51
N ARG A 84 28.73 -0.39 -10.14
CA ARG A 84 28.78 -1.16 -8.89
C ARG A 84 28.37 -0.36 -7.64
N PRO A 85 28.89 0.86 -7.37
CA PRO A 85 28.44 1.64 -6.22
C PRO A 85 26.97 2.07 -6.33
N MET A 86 26.45 2.33 -7.53
CA MET A 86 25.04 2.65 -7.73
C MET A 86 24.13 1.45 -7.42
N PHE A 87 24.49 0.25 -7.91
CA PHE A 87 23.76 -0.99 -7.64
C PHE A 87 23.73 -1.30 -6.13
N ALA A 88 24.87 -1.16 -5.44
CA ALA A 88 24.94 -1.34 -4.00
C ALA A 88 24.06 -0.34 -3.22
N GLN A 89 23.97 0.92 -3.68
CA GLN A 89 23.07 1.90 -3.07
C GLN A 89 21.60 1.55 -3.30
N ILE A 90 21.25 1.13 -4.51
CA ILE A 90 19.89 0.72 -4.88
C ILE A 90 19.46 -0.51 -4.06
N ASP A 91 20.33 -1.52 -3.91
CA ASP A 91 20.07 -2.69 -3.06
C ASP A 91 19.84 -2.28 -1.60
N SER A 92 20.70 -1.41 -1.06
CA SER A 92 20.55 -0.90 0.32
C SER A 92 19.20 -0.20 0.53
N GLU A 93 18.73 0.59 -0.44
CA GLU A 93 17.44 1.25 -0.37
C GLU A 93 16.27 0.27 -0.54
N ALA A 94 16.38 -0.70 -1.44
CA ALA A 94 15.38 -1.76 -1.64
C ALA A 94 15.17 -2.57 -0.35
N ARG A 95 16.23 -2.96 0.35
CA ARG A 95 16.14 -3.64 1.66
C ARG A 95 15.46 -2.78 2.73
N LYS A 96 15.63 -1.45 2.70
CA LYS A 96 14.90 -0.56 3.61
C LYS A 96 13.41 -0.54 3.30
N VAL A 97 13.03 -0.60 2.03
CA VAL A 97 11.63 -0.68 1.61
C VAL A 97 11.00 -2.01 2.02
N GLU A 98 11.73 -3.11 1.90
CA GLU A 98 11.33 -4.44 2.38
C GLU A 98 11.00 -4.40 3.88
N LEU A 99 11.95 -3.94 4.70
CA LEU A 99 11.76 -3.79 6.15
C LEU A 99 10.58 -2.86 6.48
N TYR A 100 10.40 -1.80 5.69
CA TYR A 100 9.28 -0.89 5.87
C TYR A 100 7.94 -1.58 5.56
N LEU A 101 7.83 -2.32 4.46
CA LEU A 101 6.64 -3.11 4.11
C LEU A 101 6.30 -4.14 5.19
N ASP A 102 7.32 -4.79 5.75
CA ASP A 102 7.14 -5.75 6.82
C ASP A 102 6.63 -5.13 8.12
N SER A 103 7.01 -3.88 8.38
CA SER A 103 6.50 -3.11 9.53
C SER A 103 5.04 -2.67 9.39
N ILE A 104 4.44 -2.77 8.20
CA ILE A 104 3.04 -2.38 7.98
C ILE A 104 2.12 -3.47 8.52
N ALA A 105 1.54 -3.22 9.69
CA ALA A 105 0.39 -3.95 10.19
C ALA A 105 -0.83 -3.68 9.30
N THR A 106 -1.49 -4.75 8.85
CA THR A 106 -2.66 -4.69 7.98
C THR A 106 -3.80 -5.43 8.66
N LEU A 107 -4.92 -4.73 8.87
CA LEU A 107 -6.08 -5.27 9.58
C LEU A 107 -7.14 -5.79 8.60
N GLU A 108 -7.17 -5.26 7.39
CA GLU A 108 -8.14 -5.59 6.35
C GLU A 108 -7.56 -6.55 5.29
N ASP A 109 -8.43 -7.33 4.65
CA ASP A 109 -8.03 -8.25 3.58
C ASP A 109 -7.46 -7.51 2.35
N GLU A 110 -8.02 -6.34 2.02
CA GLU A 110 -7.57 -5.50 0.90
C GLU A 110 -6.14 -4.98 1.13
N ASP A 111 -5.87 -4.41 2.31
CA ASP A 111 -4.53 -3.93 2.68
C ASP A 111 -3.50 -5.08 2.72
N ARG A 112 -3.91 -6.28 3.16
CA ARG A 112 -3.07 -7.49 3.11
C ARG A 112 -2.76 -7.92 1.69
N ALA A 113 -3.74 -7.87 0.79
CA ALA A 113 -3.55 -8.18 -0.62
C ALA A 113 -2.59 -7.17 -1.28
N GLU A 114 -2.76 -5.89 -1.02
CA GLU A 114 -1.87 -4.85 -1.56
C GLU A 114 -0.45 -4.97 -1.00
N ARG A 115 -0.27 -5.20 0.31
CA ARG A 115 1.06 -5.47 0.88
C ARG A 115 1.74 -6.66 0.20
N ARG A 116 1.02 -7.78 0.00
CA ARG A 116 1.56 -8.95 -0.71
C ARG A 116 2.00 -8.60 -2.12
N ARG A 117 1.15 -7.91 -2.87
CA ARG A 117 1.47 -7.43 -4.23
C ARG A 117 2.73 -6.56 -4.26
N LEU A 118 2.90 -5.66 -3.28
CA LEU A 118 4.09 -4.81 -3.19
C LEU A 118 5.34 -5.63 -2.81
N ASN A 119 5.21 -6.63 -1.94
CA ASN A 119 6.30 -7.57 -1.64
C ASN A 119 6.70 -8.38 -2.86
N ASP A 120 5.74 -8.93 -3.61
CA ASP A 120 6.01 -9.69 -4.84
C ASP A 120 6.76 -8.83 -5.86
N ARG A 121 6.33 -7.57 -6.03
CA ARG A 121 6.99 -6.60 -6.91
C ARG A 121 8.41 -6.25 -6.45
N LEU A 122 8.64 -6.14 -5.15
CA LEU A 122 9.98 -5.89 -4.61
C LEU A 122 10.89 -7.12 -4.77
N ASN A 123 10.35 -8.34 -4.65
CA ASN A 123 11.08 -9.57 -4.92
C ASN A 123 11.49 -9.66 -6.40
N GLU A 124 10.57 -9.38 -7.33
CA GLU A 124 10.86 -9.31 -8.76
C GLU A 124 11.95 -8.26 -9.07
N PHE A 125 11.93 -7.13 -8.36
CA PHE A 125 12.98 -6.12 -8.45
C PHE A 125 14.35 -6.66 -8.01
N PHE A 126 14.42 -7.38 -6.88
CA PHE A 126 15.67 -8.02 -6.43
C PHE A 126 16.18 -9.07 -7.41
N GLU A 127 15.30 -9.92 -7.95
CA GLU A 127 15.66 -10.91 -8.97
C GLU A 127 16.20 -10.25 -10.24
N THR A 128 15.58 -9.15 -10.65
CA THR A 128 16.03 -8.35 -11.80
C THR A 128 17.42 -7.77 -11.54
N MET A 129 17.64 -7.18 -10.37
CA MET A 129 18.94 -6.65 -9.94
C MET A 129 20.02 -7.73 -9.96
N GLU A 130 19.76 -8.90 -9.36
CA GLU A 130 20.71 -10.01 -9.31
C GLU A 130 21.01 -10.57 -10.72
N SER A 131 20.00 -10.63 -11.59
CA SER A 131 20.18 -11.04 -12.99
C SER A 131 21.10 -10.08 -13.74
N ILE A 132 20.93 -8.77 -13.55
CA ILE A 132 21.79 -7.75 -14.15
C ILE A 132 23.21 -7.83 -13.60
N GLU A 133 23.38 -7.93 -12.29
CA GLU A 133 24.71 -8.05 -11.66
C GLU A 133 25.48 -9.26 -12.22
N ARG A 134 24.81 -10.40 -12.43
CA ARG A 134 25.37 -11.61 -13.08
C ARG A 134 25.70 -11.45 -14.56
N GLN A 135 25.10 -10.50 -15.26
CA GLN A 135 25.41 -10.24 -16.67
C GLN A 135 26.57 -9.24 -16.84
N LEU A 136 26.74 -8.36 -15.85
CA LEU A 136 27.79 -7.34 -15.88
C LEU A 136 29.14 -7.86 -15.38
N TRP A 137 29.16 -8.93 -14.58
CA TRP A 137 30.35 -9.53 -13.97
C TRP A 137 30.35 -11.05 -14.10
#